data_AF-A0A176S0F3-F1
#
_entry.id   AF-A0A176S0F3-F1
#
_cell.length_a   1.000
_cell.length_b   1.000
_cell.length_c   1.000
_cell.angle_alpha   90.00
_cell.angle_beta   90.00
_cell.angle_gamma   90.00
#
_symmetry.space_group_name_H-M   'P 1'
#
loop_
_entity.id
_entity.type
_entity.pdbx_description
1 polymer ?
#
loop_
_entity_poly.entity_id
_entity_poly.type
_entity_poly.pdbx_seq_one_letter_code
_entity_poly.pdbx_strand_id
1 'polypeptide(L)'
;MAFFPVVDVQGVSEPCYQVELILVQDGTLSILTLVPVSCSQRPDDTIPVVSSISLQADPSISYQEIGLIGRDADGDTLDYELLAPASDAGYTSAYIPSQTPKLYVTRATDFSGTIVLPYRATDGQHFSEPANVTIEIRENTDERGLGMQEPDPEVYSSFEVSRFSGDLFGAPGEAPTLPPSIDLSSNFPIPGYQGSQGSCVGWATAYALKSFQERVEEGWSLNTTEHLFSPAFIYNQINRGEDKGSDPGEA
;
A
#
# COMPACT_ATOMS: atom_id res chain seq x y z
N MET A 1 -6.80 23.76 -12.24
CA MET A 1 -5.44 24.23 -11.87
C MET A 1 -4.51 23.55 -12.86
N ALA A 2 -3.92 24.30 -13.79
CA ALA A 2 -3.14 23.74 -14.89
C ALA A 2 -1.70 23.50 -14.42
N PHE A 3 -1.17 22.31 -14.71
CA PHE A 3 0.18 21.86 -14.38
C PHE A 3 1.15 22.41 -15.43
N PHE A 4 2.18 23.15 -15.00
CA PHE A 4 3.22 23.69 -15.88
C PHE A 4 4.54 22.98 -15.56
N PRO A 5 4.95 21.95 -16.30
CA PRO A 5 6.26 21.33 -16.09
C PRO A 5 7.34 22.32 -16.55
N VAL A 6 8.34 22.55 -15.70
CA VAL A 6 9.53 23.35 -16.06
C VAL A 6 10.55 22.41 -16.68
N VAL A 7 11.05 22.75 -17.87
CA VAL A 7 12.07 21.97 -18.61
C VAL A 7 13.34 22.79 -18.68
N ASP A 8 14.44 22.25 -18.14
CA ASP A 8 15.77 22.86 -18.25
C ASP A 8 16.37 22.58 -19.64
N VAL A 9 16.68 23.64 -20.39
CA VAL A 9 17.21 23.54 -21.76
C VAL A 9 18.69 23.89 -21.73
N GLN A 10 19.53 22.86 -21.79
CA GLN A 10 21.00 23.00 -21.78
C GLN A 10 21.49 23.69 -23.07
N GLY A 11 22.20 24.83 -22.94
CA GLY A 11 22.95 25.47 -24.03
C GLY A 11 22.57 26.90 -24.42
N VAL A 12 21.72 27.60 -23.66
CA VAL A 12 21.31 28.99 -23.93
C VAL A 12 21.67 29.93 -22.76
N SER A 13 22.04 31.17 -23.08
CA SER A 13 22.55 32.17 -22.12
C SER A 13 21.50 32.78 -21.18
N GLU A 14 20.22 32.49 -21.42
CA GLU A 14 19.10 32.79 -20.51
C GLU A 14 18.52 31.44 -20.05
N PRO A 15 18.69 31.05 -18.77
CA PRO A 15 18.51 29.66 -18.35
C PRO A 15 17.06 29.27 -17.97
N CYS A 16 16.07 30.14 -18.18
CA CYS A 16 14.68 29.83 -17.79
C CYS A 16 13.70 30.16 -18.92
N TYR A 17 12.84 29.19 -19.22
CA TYR A 17 11.75 29.34 -20.19
C TYR A 17 10.44 28.85 -19.58
N GLN A 18 9.37 29.59 -19.80
CA GLN A 18 8.02 29.06 -19.58
C GLN A 18 7.62 28.27 -20.83
N VAL A 19 7.25 27.00 -20.64
CA VAL A 19 6.80 26.10 -21.70
C VAL A 19 5.33 25.76 -21.56
N GLU A 20 4.61 25.86 -22.66
CA GLU A 20 3.27 25.28 -22.81
C GLU A 20 3.39 24.01 -23.63
N LEU A 21 2.91 22.89 -23.12
CA LEU A 21 2.94 21.60 -23.83
C LEU A 21 1.58 21.31 -24.47
N ILE A 22 1.62 20.75 -25.68
CA ILE A 22 0.44 20.24 -26.36
C ILE A 22 0.62 18.75 -26.65
N LEU A 23 -0.46 17.99 -26.46
CA LEU A 23 -0.56 16.60 -26.89
C LEU A 23 -0.83 16.57 -28.39
N VAL A 24 0.12 16.03 -29.16
CA VAL A 24 -0.03 15.82 -30.60
C VAL A 24 -0.80 14.52 -30.83
N GLN A 25 -1.44 14.37 -32.01
CA GLN A 25 -2.34 13.25 -32.33
C GLN A 25 -1.67 11.86 -32.27
N ASP A 26 -0.34 11.80 -32.22
CA ASP A 26 0.47 10.59 -32.06
C ASP A 26 0.77 10.23 -30.60
N GLY A 27 0.24 10.99 -29.63
CA GLY A 27 0.43 10.75 -28.19
C GLY A 27 1.71 11.34 -27.63
N THR A 28 2.50 12.04 -28.45
CA THR A 28 3.73 12.72 -28.00
C THR A 28 3.44 14.13 -27.51
N LEU A 29 4.05 14.52 -26.38
CA LEU A 29 4.02 15.91 -25.89
C LEU A 29 5.01 16.75 -26.70
N SER A 30 4.54 17.83 -27.31
CA SER A 30 5.37 18.82 -28.02
C SER A 30 5.26 20.19 -27.36
N ILE A 31 6.31 21.01 -27.48
CA ILE A 31 6.32 22.38 -26.95
C ILE A 31 5.52 23.28 -27.91
N LEU A 32 4.42 23.87 -27.42
CA LEU A 32 3.57 24.79 -28.16
C LEU A 32 4.11 26.23 -28.12
N THR A 33 4.54 26.67 -26.94
CA THR A 33 5.14 27.99 -26.74
C THR A 33 6.37 27.90 -25.84
N LEU A 34 7.38 28.72 -26.15
CA LEU A 34 8.62 28.86 -25.39
C LEU A 34 8.85 30.36 -25.16
N VAL A 35 8.67 30.83 -23.92
CA VAL A 35 8.81 32.25 -23.57
C VAL A 35 10.02 32.40 -22.65
N PRO A 36 11.05 33.18 -23.02
CA PRO A 36 12.18 33.46 -22.13
C PRO A 36 11.69 34.25 -20.92
N VAL A 37 12.07 33.81 -19.72
CA VAL A 37 11.72 34.47 -18.46
C VAL A 37 12.97 34.79 -17.66
N SER A 38 12.95 35.91 -16.93
CA SER A 38 14.05 36.30 -16.06
C SER A 38 14.13 35.35 -14.85
N CYS A 39 15.21 34.57 -14.72
CA CYS A 39 15.40 33.62 -13.62
C CYS A 39 15.44 34.25 -12.21
N SER A 40 15.54 35.58 -12.11
CA SER A 40 15.45 36.32 -10.84
C SER A 40 14.06 36.28 -10.18
N GLN A 41 13.09 35.58 -10.77
CA GLN A 41 11.77 35.34 -10.19
C GLN A 41 11.52 33.89 -9.74
N ARG A 42 12.53 33.00 -9.77
CA ARG A 42 12.42 31.77 -8.99
C ARG A 42 12.51 32.17 -7.52
N PRO A 43 11.57 31.79 -6.63
CA PRO A 43 11.85 31.90 -5.21
C PRO A 43 13.18 31.18 -4.92
N ASP A 44 13.96 31.66 -3.95
CA ASP A 44 15.16 30.95 -3.51
C ASP A 44 14.78 29.49 -3.25
N ASP A 45 15.32 28.57 -4.06
CA ASP A 45 14.98 27.15 -4.02
C ASP A 45 15.34 26.57 -2.66
N THR A 46 14.32 26.26 -1.87
CA THR A 46 14.49 25.83 -0.50
C THR A 46 14.78 24.34 -0.46
N ILE A 47 15.78 23.92 0.33
CA ILE A 47 16.05 22.50 0.53
C ILE A 47 14.81 21.84 1.19
N PRO A 48 14.33 20.70 0.68
CA PRO A 48 13.16 20.03 1.24
C PRO A 48 13.46 19.47 2.62
N VAL A 49 12.42 19.30 3.45
CA VAL A 49 12.54 18.78 4.82
C VAL A 49 11.62 17.58 5.02
N VAL A 50 12.15 16.51 5.61
CA VAL A 50 11.41 15.28 5.93
C VAL A 50 11.33 15.05 7.44
N SER A 51 10.31 14.34 7.88
CA SER A 51 10.05 14.08 9.32
C SER A 51 10.24 12.61 9.68
N SER A 52 10.77 12.32 10.86
CA SER A 52 10.83 10.95 11.38
C SER A 52 9.44 10.43 11.71
N ILE A 53 9.22 9.15 11.46
CA ILE A 53 7.95 8.46 11.68
C ILE A 53 8.20 7.30 12.64
N SER A 54 7.35 7.16 13.65
CA SER A 54 7.41 6.03 14.58
C SER A 54 6.03 5.39 14.70
N LEU A 55 5.97 4.07 14.53
CA LEU A 55 4.72 3.31 14.63
C LEU A 55 4.95 1.97 15.35
N GLN A 56 3.88 1.44 15.93
CA GLN A 56 3.85 0.09 16.49
C GLN A 56 3.14 -0.84 15.50
N ALA A 57 3.73 -2.02 15.29
CA ALA A 57 3.18 -3.03 14.40
C ALA A 57 2.92 -4.32 15.19
N ASP A 58 1.80 -4.96 14.86
CA ASP A 58 1.47 -6.27 15.39
C ASP A 58 2.37 -7.35 14.72
N PRO A 59 2.92 -8.30 15.49
CA PRO A 59 3.75 -9.39 14.95
C PRO A 59 3.02 -10.28 13.93
N SER A 60 1.68 -10.26 13.87
CA SER A 60 0.87 -11.02 12.91
C SER A 60 0.73 -10.38 11.53
N ILE A 61 1.01 -9.07 11.39
CA ILE A 61 0.85 -8.35 10.12
C ILE A 61 2.21 -8.30 9.43
N SER A 62 2.47 -9.06 8.37
CA SER A 62 3.79 -9.10 7.72
C SER A 62 4.05 -7.92 6.77
N TYR A 63 3.00 -7.34 6.21
CA TYR A 63 3.09 -6.25 5.24
C TYR A 63 2.63 -4.91 5.82
N GLN A 64 3.42 -3.85 5.64
CA GLN A 64 3.13 -2.51 6.14
C GLN A 64 3.21 -1.48 5.00
N GLU A 65 2.18 -0.64 4.90
CA GLU A 65 2.18 0.56 4.08
C GLU A 65 2.29 1.79 5.00
N ILE A 66 3.30 2.64 4.75
CA ILE A 66 3.62 3.79 5.61
C ILE A 66 3.64 5.05 4.75
N GLY A 67 2.80 6.03 5.10
CA GLY A 67 2.82 7.35 4.46
C GLY A 67 4.03 8.17 4.92
N LEU A 68 4.85 8.63 3.97
CA LEU A 68 6.01 9.47 4.22
C LEU A 68 5.60 10.94 4.33
N ILE A 69 6.36 11.70 5.13
CA ILE A 69 6.05 13.10 5.42
C ILE A 69 7.25 13.96 5.04
N GLY A 70 7.09 14.72 3.96
CA GLY A 70 8.02 15.73 3.49
C GLY A 70 7.29 17.02 3.15
N ARG A 71 7.98 18.15 3.33
CA ARG A 71 7.52 19.47 2.93
C ARG A 71 8.66 20.23 2.28
N ASP A 72 8.31 20.91 1.21
CA ASP A 72 9.10 21.97 0.63
C ASP A 72 8.42 23.33 0.86
N ALA A 73 9.20 24.40 1.02
CA ALA A 73 8.67 25.73 1.32
C ALA A 73 8.10 26.43 0.07
N ASP A 74 8.63 26.09 -1.10
CA ASP A 74 8.25 26.64 -2.40
C ASP A 74 7.07 25.88 -3.00
N GLY A 75 6.77 24.70 -2.46
CA GLY A 75 5.65 23.85 -2.85
C GLY A 75 6.00 22.92 -4.02
N ASP A 76 7.31 22.66 -4.21
CA ASP A 76 7.79 21.76 -5.24
C ASP A 76 7.36 20.31 -4.96
N THR A 77 7.22 19.53 -6.03
CA THR A 77 6.83 18.12 -5.92
C THR A 77 8.01 17.31 -5.41
N LEU A 78 7.79 16.52 -4.36
CA LEU A 78 8.82 15.71 -3.74
C LEU A 78 8.78 14.27 -4.24
N ASP A 79 9.96 13.76 -4.61
CA ASP A 79 10.21 12.33 -4.72
C ASP A 79 11.00 11.84 -3.50
N TYR A 80 10.85 10.56 -3.17
CA TYR A 80 11.41 9.98 -1.95
C TYR A 80 12.35 8.83 -2.29
N GLU A 81 13.46 8.76 -1.54
CA GLU A 81 14.47 7.73 -1.71
C GLU A 81 14.71 7.01 -0.37
N LEU A 82 14.70 5.68 -0.44
CA LEU A 82 15.05 4.83 0.69
C LEU A 82 16.57 4.68 0.75
N LEU A 83 17.18 5.05 1.88
CA LEU A 83 18.62 4.89 2.10
C LEU A 83 18.97 3.54 2.72
N ALA A 84 17.97 2.86 3.29
CA ALA A 84 18.10 1.49 3.76
C ALA A 84 18.29 0.51 2.59
N PRO A 85 18.96 -0.65 2.81
CA PRO A 85 19.00 -1.71 1.81
C PRO A 85 17.57 -2.21 1.50
N ALA A 86 17.39 -2.83 0.34
CA ALA A 86 16.09 -3.38 -0.06
C ALA A 86 15.64 -4.58 0.79
N SER A 87 16.56 -5.20 1.55
CA SER A 87 16.30 -6.32 2.46
C SER A 87 17.33 -6.35 3.57
N ASP A 88 16.94 -6.78 4.78
CA ASP A 88 17.83 -6.98 5.93
C ASP A 88 17.28 -8.08 6.86
N ALA A 89 17.94 -8.34 7.99
CA ALA A 89 17.50 -9.34 8.96
C ALA A 89 16.07 -9.09 9.51
N GLY A 90 15.61 -7.84 9.51
CA GLY A 90 14.27 -7.46 9.98
C GLY A 90 13.17 -7.48 8.92
N TYR A 91 13.51 -7.44 7.63
CA TYR A 91 12.56 -7.29 6.53
C TYR A 91 13.06 -7.97 5.25
N THR A 92 12.18 -8.69 4.56
CA THR A 92 12.50 -9.34 3.28
C THR A 92 12.48 -8.34 2.12
N SER A 93 11.66 -7.29 2.22
CA SER A 93 11.57 -6.23 1.22
C SER A 93 11.24 -4.89 1.85
N ALA A 94 11.93 -3.83 1.43
CA ALA A 94 11.57 -2.45 1.71
C ALA A 94 11.84 -1.58 0.47
N TYR A 95 10.85 -0.82 0.02
CA TYR A 95 11.01 0.07 -1.14
C TYR A 95 10.00 1.23 -1.13
N ILE A 96 10.39 2.31 -1.82
CA ILE A 96 9.55 3.47 -2.07
C ILE A 96 9.37 3.59 -3.58
N PRO A 97 8.13 3.47 -4.12
CA PRO A 97 7.88 3.73 -5.53
C PRO A 97 8.06 5.21 -5.83
N SER A 98 8.70 5.52 -6.97
CA SER A 98 8.88 6.90 -7.43
C SER A 98 7.54 7.61 -7.57
N GLN A 99 7.52 8.91 -7.22
CA GLN A 99 6.36 9.79 -7.26
C GLN A 99 5.24 9.40 -6.28
N THR A 100 5.51 8.52 -5.32
CA THR A 100 4.56 8.18 -4.26
C THR A 100 5.16 8.48 -2.88
N PRO A 101 4.45 9.16 -1.98
CA PRO A 101 4.90 9.38 -0.60
C PRO A 101 4.58 8.15 0.25
N LYS A 102 4.86 6.94 -0.25
CA LYS A 102 4.52 5.68 0.43
C LYS A 102 5.72 4.75 0.48
N LEU A 103 6.00 4.24 1.67
CA LEU A 103 6.99 3.19 1.92
C LEU A 103 6.27 1.86 2.13
N TYR A 104 6.71 0.84 1.41
CA TYR A 104 6.23 -0.53 1.54
C TYR A 104 7.29 -1.39 2.21
N VAL A 105 6.89 -2.13 3.24
CA VAL A 105 7.79 -3.02 3.99
C VAL A 105 7.13 -4.37 4.17
N THR A 106 7.82 -5.44 3.76
CA THR A 106 7.48 -6.82 4.07
C THR A 106 8.47 -7.32 5.12
N ARG A 107 7.99 -7.62 6.32
CA ARG A 107 8.81 -8.08 7.46
C ARG A 107 9.35 -9.49 7.22
N ALA A 108 10.50 -9.79 7.81
CA ALA A 108 10.98 -11.16 7.92
C ALA A 108 10.10 -11.97 8.90
N THR A 109 9.84 -13.23 8.56
CA THR A 109 9.09 -14.15 9.43
C THR A 109 9.74 -14.23 10.81
N ASP A 110 8.93 -14.22 11.87
CA ASP A 110 9.34 -14.32 13.27
C ASP A 110 10.29 -13.20 13.78
N PHE A 111 10.46 -12.11 13.03
CA PHE A 111 11.24 -10.97 13.50
C PHE A 111 10.52 -10.24 14.63
N SER A 112 11.21 -10.07 15.76
CA SER A 112 10.79 -9.23 16.87
C SER A 112 11.84 -8.16 17.14
N GLY A 113 11.39 -6.97 17.52
CA GLY A 113 12.27 -5.83 17.80
C GLY A 113 11.88 -4.58 17.03
N THR A 114 12.88 -3.77 16.69
CA THR A 114 12.66 -2.48 16.02
C THR A 114 13.35 -2.46 14.68
N ILE A 115 12.62 -2.09 13.63
CA ILE A 115 13.15 -1.85 12.29
C ILE A 115 13.33 -0.35 12.13
N VAL A 116 14.51 0.08 11.67
CA VAL A 116 14.81 1.49 11.39
C VAL A 116 15.20 1.64 9.93
N LEU A 117 14.42 2.42 9.19
CA LEU A 117 14.57 2.63 7.75
C LEU A 117 14.85 4.13 7.50
N PRO A 118 16.11 4.54 7.29
CA PRO A 118 16.43 5.90 6.91
C PRO A 118 15.93 6.21 5.49
N TYR A 119 15.37 7.39 5.29
CA TYR A 119 14.88 7.89 4.00
C TYR A 119 15.16 9.39 3.85
N ARG A 120 15.12 9.89 2.62
CA ARG A 120 15.23 11.33 2.31
C ARG A 120 14.31 11.70 1.14
N ALA A 121 14.06 12.99 0.95
CA ALA A 121 13.29 13.51 -0.18
C ALA A 121 14.14 14.40 -1.09
N THR A 122 13.71 14.55 -2.34
CA THR A 122 14.29 15.47 -3.33
C THR A 122 13.19 16.18 -4.11
N ASP A 123 13.44 17.44 -4.43
CA ASP A 123 12.64 18.29 -5.33
C ASP A 123 13.18 18.24 -6.79
N GLY A 124 14.19 17.41 -7.05
CA GLY A 124 14.90 17.33 -8.34
C GLY A 124 16.18 18.17 -8.42
N GLN A 125 16.45 19.04 -7.44
CA GLN A 125 17.64 19.89 -7.36
C GLN A 125 18.44 19.70 -6.08
N HIS A 126 17.75 19.58 -4.95
CA HIS A 126 18.32 19.38 -3.65
C HIS A 126 17.83 18.09 -3.01
N PHE A 127 18.61 17.59 -2.06
CA PHE A 127 18.22 16.47 -1.19
C PHE A 127 18.05 16.99 0.22
N SER A 128 17.01 16.51 0.89
CA SER A 128 16.78 16.76 2.31
C SER A 128 17.85 16.09 3.18
N GLU A 129 18.00 16.57 4.40
CA GLU A 129 18.60 15.76 5.47
C GLU A 129 17.78 14.47 5.67
N PRO A 130 18.40 13.34 6.04
CA PRO A 130 17.70 12.07 6.21
C PRO A 130 16.85 12.05 7.49
N ALA A 131 15.71 11.38 7.41
CA ALA A 131 14.85 11.04 8.55
C ALA A 131 14.66 9.53 8.65
N ASN A 132 14.19 9.05 9.81
CA ASN A 132 14.02 7.63 10.07
C ASN A 132 12.55 7.25 10.17
N VAL A 133 12.18 6.14 9.51
CA VAL A 133 10.96 5.40 9.81
C VAL A 133 11.32 4.30 10.82
N THR A 134 10.68 4.31 11.97
CA THR A 134 10.91 3.38 13.08
C THR A 134 9.65 2.54 13.30
N ILE A 135 9.76 1.23 13.07
CA ILE A 135 8.69 0.26 13.26
C ILE A 135 9.03 -0.57 14.49
N GLU A 136 8.24 -0.44 15.55
CA GLU A 136 8.41 -1.22 16.76
C GLU A 136 7.40 -2.39 16.77
N ILE A 137 7.91 -3.62 16.66
CA ILE A 137 7.07 -4.82 16.74
C ILE A 137 6.81 -5.11 18.22
N ARG A 138 5.55 -5.02 18.64
CA ARG A 138 5.11 -5.36 19.99
C ARG A 138 3.98 -6.37 19.92
N GLU A 139 4.11 -7.47 20.65
CA GLU A 139 2.98 -8.34 20.89
C GLU A 139 1.94 -7.57 21.71
N ASN A 140 0.72 -7.46 21.19
CA ASN A 140 -0.36 -6.89 21.96
C ASN A 140 -0.87 -7.96 22.94
N THR A 141 -0.26 -8.04 24.12
CA THR A 141 -0.56 -9.09 25.11
C THR A 141 -1.94 -8.96 25.77
N ASP A 142 -2.70 -7.92 25.43
CA ASP A 142 -4.06 -7.68 25.91
C ASP A 142 -5.12 -8.48 25.13
N GLU A 143 -4.75 -9.20 24.06
CA GLU A 143 -5.67 -10.06 23.33
C GLU A 143 -5.64 -11.51 23.84
N ARG A 144 -6.61 -11.81 24.71
CA ARG A 144 -7.13 -13.18 24.87
C ARG A 144 -8.60 -13.23 24.45
N GLY A 145 -8.89 -12.80 23.22
CA GLY A 145 -10.21 -12.89 22.60
C GLY A 145 -10.09 -13.20 21.11
N LEU A 146 -11.19 -13.64 20.48
CA LEU A 146 -11.30 -14.00 19.06
C LEU A 146 -11.17 -12.78 18.09
N GLY A 147 -10.38 -11.77 18.45
CA GLY A 147 -10.05 -10.62 17.59
C GLY A 147 -11.21 -9.67 17.28
N MET A 148 -12.31 -9.71 18.06
CA MET A 148 -13.38 -8.71 17.92
C MET A 148 -13.10 -7.52 18.84
N GLN A 149 -12.28 -6.58 18.36
CA GLN A 149 -12.33 -5.20 18.85
C GLN A 149 -13.21 -4.41 17.88
N GLU A 150 -14.36 -3.94 18.34
CA GLU A 150 -15.16 -3.00 17.54
C GLU A 150 -14.34 -1.71 17.38
N PRO A 151 -13.95 -1.33 16.15
CA PRO A 151 -13.28 -0.06 15.95
C PRO A 151 -14.21 1.09 16.35
N ASP A 152 -13.64 2.19 16.81
CA ASP A 152 -14.43 3.41 17.06
C ASP A 152 -15.24 3.76 15.81
N PRO A 153 -16.53 4.16 15.94
CA PRO A 153 -17.37 4.48 14.78
C PRO A 153 -16.76 5.53 13.83
N GLU A 154 -15.97 6.46 14.34
CA GLU A 154 -15.23 7.44 13.54
C GLU A 154 -14.16 6.76 12.69
N VAL A 155 -13.39 5.83 13.28
CA VAL A 155 -12.40 5.00 12.57
C VAL A 155 -13.09 4.10 11.55
N TYR A 156 -14.19 3.44 11.94
CA TYR A 156 -14.96 2.59 11.04
C TYR A 156 -15.48 3.36 9.83
N SER A 157 -15.91 4.61 10.03
CA SER A 157 -16.39 5.48 8.94
C SER A 157 -15.28 5.97 8.01
N SER A 158 -14.01 5.91 8.46
CA SER A 158 -12.85 6.32 7.68
C SER A 158 -12.30 5.20 6.77
N PHE A 159 -12.68 3.95 7.02
CA PHE A 159 -12.30 2.86 6.12
C PHE A 159 -12.84 3.11 4.72
N GLU A 160 -11.95 2.92 3.74
CA GLU A 160 -12.27 3.15 2.35
C GLU A 160 -13.31 2.13 1.89
N VAL A 161 -14.57 2.54 1.85
CA VAL A 161 -15.63 1.70 1.31
C VAL A 161 -15.39 1.62 -0.19
N SER A 162 -15.17 0.41 -0.71
CA SER A 162 -14.95 0.20 -2.13
C SER A 162 -16.10 0.84 -2.92
N ARG A 163 -15.79 1.92 -3.64
CA ARG A 163 -16.71 2.52 -4.59
C ARG A 163 -16.61 1.72 -5.87
N PHE A 164 -17.76 1.28 -6.40
CA PHE A 164 -17.81 0.62 -7.70
C PHE A 164 -17.15 1.55 -8.74
N SER A 165 -16.01 1.14 -9.27
CA SER A 165 -15.45 1.78 -10.46
C SER A 165 -16.32 1.38 -11.64
N GLY A 166 -17.28 2.25 -11.97
CA GLY A 166 -18.16 2.09 -13.11
C GLY A 166 -17.42 2.22 -14.46
N ASP A 167 -16.17 2.68 -14.44
CA ASP A 167 -15.45 3.09 -15.64
C ASP A 167 -14.84 1.91 -16.43
N LEU A 168 -15.05 0.67 -16.02
CA LEU A 168 -14.34 -0.48 -16.59
C LEU A 168 -14.92 -1.08 -17.87
N PHE A 169 -16.12 -0.69 -18.34
CA PHE A 169 -16.69 -1.28 -19.57
C PHE A 169 -17.52 -0.34 -20.48
N GLY A 170 -17.58 0.97 -20.22
CA GLY A 170 -18.21 1.93 -21.14
C GLY A 170 -17.23 2.41 -22.21
N ALA A 171 -17.65 2.52 -23.48
CA ALA A 171 -16.87 3.26 -24.47
C ALA A 171 -16.71 4.73 -24.02
N PRO A 172 -15.67 5.47 -24.48
CA PRO A 172 -15.52 6.88 -24.13
C PRO A 172 -16.80 7.68 -24.42
N GLY A 173 -17.45 8.19 -23.36
CA GLY A 173 -18.72 8.95 -23.45
C GLY A 173 -20.00 8.15 -23.17
N GLU A 174 -19.90 6.84 -22.87
CA GLU A 174 -21.03 6.02 -22.42
C GLU A 174 -21.09 5.90 -20.89
N ALA A 175 -22.29 5.68 -20.38
CA ALA A 175 -22.49 5.42 -18.96
C ALA A 175 -21.81 4.10 -18.56
N PRO A 176 -21.18 4.05 -17.37
CA PRO A 176 -20.76 2.81 -16.74
C PRO A 176 -21.74 1.65 -16.90
N THR A 177 -21.29 0.55 -17.50
CA THR A 177 -22.04 -0.71 -17.51
C THR A 177 -21.33 -1.73 -16.62
N LEU A 178 -22.03 -2.22 -15.61
CA LEU A 178 -21.53 -3.34 -14.80
C LEU A 178 -21.52 -4.61 -15.65
N PRO A 179 -20.49 -5.46 -15.54
CA PRO A 179 -20.54 -6.79 -16.13
C PRO A 179 -21.71 -7.56 -15.49
N PRO A 180 -22.46 -8.37 -16.27
CA PRO A 180 -23.59 -9.14 -15.73
C PRO A 180 -23.15 -10.19 -14.70
N SER A 181 -21.87 -10.59 -14.73
CA SER A 181 -21.23 -11.47 -13.76
C SER A 181 -19.71 -11.29 -13.83
N ILE A 182 -19.03 -11.41 -12.70
CA ILE A 182 -17.57 -11.56 -12.62
C ILE A 182 -17.26 -12.88 -11.92
N ASP A 183 -16.34 -13.67 -12.47
CA ASP A 183 -15.85 -14.89 -11.84
C ASP A 183 -14.56 -14.59 -11.08
N LEU A 184 -14.58 -14.77 -9.76
CA LEU A 184 -13.43 -14.59 -8.89
C LEU A 184 -12.76 -15.91 -8.52
N SER A 185 -13.25 -17.05 -9.02
CA SER A 185 -12.76 -18.39 -8.65
C SER A 185 -11.25 -18.54 -8.81
N SER A 186 -10.66 -17.90 -9.82
CA SER A 186 -9.21 -17.90 -10.05
C SER A 186 -8.41 -17.27 -8.92
N ASN A 187 -9.02 -16.47 -8.05
CA ASN A 187 -8.39 -15.79 -6.92
C ASN A 187 -8.51 -16.59 -5.62
N PHE A 188 -9.32 -17.64 -5.57
CA PHE A 188 -9.53 -18.45 -4.38
C PHE A 188 -8.98 -19.87 -4.58
N PRO A 189 -8.70 -20.60 -3.48
CA PRO A 189 -8.43 -22.02 -3.57
C PRO A 189 -9.60 -22.78 -4.18
N ILE A 190 -9.32 -23.93 -4.79
CA ILE A 190 -10.36 -24.82 -5.30
C ILE A 190 -11.29 -25.21 -4.13
N PRO A 191 -12.62 -25.03 -4.24
CA PRO A 191 -13.53 -25.41 -3.17
C PRO A 191 -13.35 -26.86 -2.72
N GLY A 192 -13.12 -27.06 -1.42
CA GLY A 192 -13.00 -28.38 -0.81
C GLY A 192 -14.34 -28.92 -0.28
N TYR A 193 -14.28 -30.01 0.49
CA TYR A 193 -15.45 -30.68 1.04
C TYR A 193 -15.38 -30.78 2.57
N GLN A 194 -16.29 -30.10 3.26
CA GLN A 194 -16.35 -30.05 4.73
C GLN A 194 -17.03 -31.26 5.39
N GLY A 195 -17.66 -32.14 4.61
CA GLY A 195 -18.46 -33.24 5.15
C GLY A 195 -19.64 -32.78 6.02
N SER A 196 -19.97 -33.57 7.04
CA SER A 196 -21.07 -33.28 7.98
C SER A 196 -20.63 -32.56 9.26
N GLN A 197 -19.39 -32.06 9.31
CA GLN A 197 -18.78 -31.48 10.51
C GLN A 197 -19.37 -30.12 10.92
N GLY A 198 -20.07 -29.43 10.01
CA GLY A 198 -20.60 -28.08 10.31
C GLY A 198 -19.53 -26.98 10.38
N SER A 199 -18.30 -27.24 9.93
CA SER A 199 -17.18 -26.29 9.91
C SER A 199 -17.24 -25.21 8.80
N CYS A 200 -18.44 -24.88 8.29
CA CYS A 200 -18.60 -24.04 7.09
C CYS A 200 -17.99 -22.65 7.26
N VAL A 201 -18.06 -22.09 8.48
CA VAL A 201 -17.44 -20.82 8.83
C VAL A 201 -15.92 -20.91 8.72
N GLY A 202 -15.29 -21.95 9.26
CA GLY A 202 -13.84 -22.17 9.13
C GLY A 202 -13.38 -22.38 7.69
N TRP A 203 -14.18 -23.06 6.86
CA TRP A 203 -13.92 -23.19 5.43
C TRP A 203 -14.03 -21.85 4.68
N ALA A 204 -15.00 -21.00 5.04
CA ALA A 204 -15.13 -19.69 4.42
C ALA A 204 -14.02 -18.72 4.87
N THR A 205 -13.74 -18.62 6.17
CA THR A 205 -12.86 -17.58 6.72
C THR A 205 -11.38 -17.95 6.67
N ALA A 206 -11.01 -19.18 7.04
CA ALA A 206 -9.62 -19.63 6.94
C ALA A 206 -9.32 -20.15 5.52
N TYR A 207 -9.96 -21.23 5.09
CA TYR A 207 -9.55 -21.88 3.84
C TYR A 207 -9.69 -20.95 2.63
N ALA A 208 -10.85 -20.32 2.43
CA ALA A 208 -11.05 -19.45 1.28
C ALA A 208 -10.46 -18.05 1.48
N LEU A 209 -10.96 -17.27 2.45
CA LEU A 209 -10.62 -15.84 2.58
C LEU A 209 -9.17 -15.60 3.01
N LYS A 210 -8.68 -16.26 4.07
CA LYS A 210 -7.30 -16.05 4.53
C LYS A 210 -6.29 -16.51 3.49
N SER A 211 -6.49 -17.65 2.84
CA SER A 211 -5.59 -18.07 1.75
C SER A 211 -5.60 -17.08 0.57
N PHE A 212 -6.76 -16.51 0.22
CA PHE A 212 -6.83 -15.43 -0.78
C PHE A 212 -6.06 -14.19 -0.33
N GLN A 213 -6.21 -13.77 0.93
CA GLN A 213 -5.47 -12.64 1.49
C GLN A 213 -3.96 -12.86 1.39
N GLU A 214 -3.43 -14.02 1.80
CA GLU A 214 -1.99 -14.31 1.70
C GLU A 214 -1.50 -14.38 0.24
N ARG A 215 -2.35 -14.76 -0.71
CA ARG A 215 -2.00 -14.62 -2.13
C ARG A 215 -1.81 -13.15 -2.52
N VAL A 216 -2.66 -12.25 -2.01
CA VAL A 216 -2.56 -10.82 -2.33
C VAL A 216 -1.35 -10.19 -1.63
N GLU A 217 -1.13 -10.51 -0.36
CA GLU A 217 -0.09 -9.91 0.48
C GLU A 217 1.30 -10.51 0.20
N GLU A 218 1.38 -11.84 0.10
CA GLU A 218 2.65 -12.58 0.04
C GLU A 218 2.89 -13.29 -1.31
N GLY A 219 1.95 -13.18 -2.26
CA GLY A 219 2.06 -13.83 -3.56
C GLY A 219 1.98 -15.36 -3.49
N TRP A 220 1.46 -15.92 -2.40
CA TRP A 220 1.44 -17.36 -2.17
C TRP A 220 0.55 -18.13 -3.16
N SER A 221 1.02 -19.32 -3.55
CA SER A 221 0.26 -20.25 -4.39
C SER A 221 -0.95 -20.82 -3.64
N LEU A 222 -2.11 -20.85 -4.29
CA LEU A 222 -3.33 -21.46 -3.74
C LEU A 222 -3.45 -22.97 -4.04
N ASN A 223 -2.38 -23.59 -4.56
CA ASN A 223 -2.36 -24.99 -4.98
C ASN A 223 -1.44 -25.87 -4.13
N THR A 224 -0.91 -25.35 -3.03
CA THR A 224 0.03 -26.05 -2.14
C THR A 224 -0.52 -26.09 -0.73
N THR A 225 -0.50 -27.26 -0.10
CA THR A 225 -1.01 -27.46 1.27
C THR A 225 -0.29 -26.60 2.31
N GLU A 226 0.93 -26.18 2.02
CA GLU A 226 1.78 -25.34 2.87
C GLU A 226 1.26 -23.90 2.99
N HIS A 227 0.49 -23.42 2.00
CA HIS A 227 -0.02 -22.04 1.95
C HIS A 227 -1.55 -21.97 2.09
N LEU A 228 -2.22 -23.12 2.14
CA LEU A 228 -3.65 -23.19 2.35
C LEU A 228 -3.97 -23.26 3.84
N PHE A 229 -4.77 -22.31 4.31
CA PHE A 229 -5.09 -22.21 5.73
C PHE A 229 -6.07 -23.31 6.13
N SER A 230 -5.77 -23.96 7.26
CA SER A 230 -6.56 -25.08 7.76
C SER A 230 -7.90 -24.58 8.34
N PRO A 231 -9.05 -24.98 7.77
CA PRO A 231 -10.35 -24.65 8.34
C PRO A 231 -10.55 -25.30 9.72
N ALA A 232 -9.89 -26.44 9.96
CA ALA A 232 -9.93 -27.16 11.22
C ALA A 232 -9.21 -26.41 12.35
N PHE A 233 -8.22 -25.56 12.04
CA PHE A 233 -7.51 -24.79 13.08
C PHE A 233 -8.47 -23.85 13.82
N ILE A 234 -9.25 -23.06 13.08
CA ILE A 234 -10.24 -22.14 13.68
C ILE A 234 -11.38 -22.95 14.32
N TYR A 235 -11.93 -23.94 13.60
CA TYR A 235 -13.05 -24.75 14.10
C TYR A 235 -12.71 -25.45 15.43
N ASN A 236 -11.53 -26.08 15.51
CA ASN A 236 -11.10 -26.81 16.71
C ASN A 236 -10.76 -25.89 17.88
N GLN A 237 -10.36 -24.64 17.61
CA GLN A 237 -10.12 -23.67 18.69
C GLN A 237 -11.44 -23.25 19.37
N ILE A 238 -12.54 -23.17 18.62
CA ILE A 238 -13.84 -22.75 19.17
C ILE A 238 -14.52 -23.90 19.93
N ASN A 239 -14.52 -25.12 19.39
CA ASN A 239 -15.23 -26.26 20.01
C ASN A 239 -14.32 -27.23 20.80
N ARG A 240 -13.06 -26.85 21.05
CA ARG A 240 -12.05 -27.69 21.71
C ARG A 240 -11.77 -29.03 21.02
N GLY A 241 -12.08 -29.13 19.72
CA GLY A 241 -11.88 -30.30 18.89
C GLY A 241 -13.03 -31.31 18.89
N GLU A 242 -14.21 -30.97 19.39
CA GLU A 242 -15.39 -31.84 19.33
C GLU A 242 -16.21 -31.64 18.03
N ASP A 243 -16.49 -32.73 17.31
CA ASP A 243 -17.27 -32.69 16.07
C ASP A 243 -18.80 -32.61 16.33
N LYS A 244 -19.26 -31.45 16.81
CA LYS A 244 -20.68 -31.19 17.15
C LYS A 244 -21.22 -29.84 16.66
N GLY A 245 -20.46 -29.13 15.83
CA GLY A 245 -20.68 -27.71 15.54
C GLY A 245 -19.98 -26.81 16.56
N SER A 246 -20.18 -25.50 16.43
CA SER A 246 -19.63 -24.49 17.32
C SER A 246 -20.71 -23.47 17.67
N ASP A 247 -20.90 -23.18 18.94
CA ASP A 247 -21.83 -22.14 19.43
C ASP A 247 -21.06 -20.90 19.93
N PRO A 248 -21.56 -19.67 19.74
CA PRO A 248 -20.92 -18.46 20.28
C PRO A 248 -20.67 -18.49 21.80
N GLY A 249 -21.37 -19.31 22.58
CA GLY A 249 -21.12 -19.51 24.01
C GLY A 249 -19.92 -20.40 24.35
N GLU A 250 -19.26 -21.01 23.36
CA GLU A 250 -18.07 -21.86 23.53
C GLU A 250 -16.75 -21.10 23.31
N ALA A 251 -16.84 -19.86 22.81
CA ALA A 251 -15.75 -18.92 22.57
C ALA A 251 -15.21 -18.25 23.83
#